data_AF-A0A4D7CA97-F1
#
_entry.id   AF-A0A4D7CA97-F1
#
_cell.length_a   1.000
_cell.length_b   1.000
_cell.length_c   1.000
_cell.angle_alpha   90.00
_cell.angle_beta   90.00
_cell.angle_gamma   90.00
#
_symmetry.space_group_name_H-M   'P 1'
#
loop_
_entity.id
_entity.type
_entity.pdbx_description
1 polymer ?
#
loop_
_entity_poly.entity_id
_entity_poly.type
_entity_poly.pdbx_seq_one_letter_code
_entity_poly.pdbx_strand_id
1 'polypeptide(L)'
;MFERLSIPMGSFVTGAATEEAIRASLARALKPYSWLQDARDKSIYAVGGTWRALAHLDMHETSHPLPILHQYRLPPDRPLALGAIASRLDKRRVKLIPNVSERRVAAMPGAAVALDALLLLTGARDVIISAHGVREGLLFSRLSPEERAEDPLLAACRQEAGEESRFHSNGDRLMDWLDPVFVEGEDPLDRRLRHAACLLSDVAWRGHPDFRAERALDASLYGNWVGIDARERMMLGIALFVCYGGAPPVALLDMAAKLCTPDDLQIARTWGWRCGWANACAAARFRCWRARRCIAMAAV
;
A
#
# COMPACT_ATOMS: atom_id res chain seq x y z
N MET A 1 -10.89 24.42 -5.55
CA MET A 1 -11.32 24.38 -4.12
C MET A 1 -11.92 23.00 -3.89
N PHE A 2 -11.58 22.30 -2.80
CA PHE A 2 -12.17 20.98 -2.52
C PHE A 2 -13.54 21.16 -1.87
N GLU A 3 -14.54 20.40 -2.31
CA GLU A 3 -15.84 20.29 -1.64
C GLU A 3 -15.66 19.64 -0.27
N ARG A 4 -16.32 20.17 0.76
CA ARG A 4 -16.18 19.69 2.14
C ARG A 4 -17.52 19.69 2.86
N LEU A 5 -17.78 18.62 3.60
CA LEU A 5 -18.96 18.46 4.43
C LEU A 5 -18.55 17.95 5.81
N SER A 6 -19.12 18.54 6.86
CA SER A 6 -19.02 18.03 8.23
C SER A 6 -20.42 17.71 8.73
N ILE A 7 -20.63 16.48 9.19
CA ILE A 7 -21.93 16.01 9.69
C ILE A 7 -21.78 15.72 11.18
N PRO A 8 -22.66 16.25 12.05
CA PRO A 8 -22.63 15.95 13.48
C PRO A 8 -23.08 14.51 13.73
N MET A 9 -22.11 13.60 13.76
CA MET A 9 -22.29 12.16 13.81
C MET A 9 -21.91 11.57 15.20
N GLY A 10 -21.99 12.37 16.27
CA GLY A 10 -21.50 12.00 17.61
C GLY A 10 -22.17 10.77 18.22
N SER A 11 -23.47 10.55 17.94
CA SER A 11 -24.26 9.41 18.42
C SER A 11 -23.86 8.06 17.80
N PHE A 12 -23.20 8.07 16.63
CA PHE A 12 -22.73 6.85 15.97
C PHE A 12 -21.43 6.33 16.61
N VAL A 13 -20.64 7.24 17.18
CA VAL A 13 -19.39 6.93 17.87
C VAL A 13 -19.64 6.29 19.25
N THR A 14 -20.80 6.57 19.86
CA THR A 14 -21.16 6.04 21.18
C THR A 14 -21.90 4.70 21.13
N GLY A 15 -22.22 4.18 19.94
CA GLY A 15 -22.97 2.93 19.77
C GLY A 15 -24.44 3.02 20.19
N ALA A 16 -24.97 4.23 20.40
CA ALA A 16 -26.33 4.45 20.92
C ALA A 16 -27.40 4.56 19.82
N ALA A 17 -27.01 4.78 18.57
CA ALA A 17 -27.93 4.90 17.44
C ALA A 17 -28.24 3.52 16.82
N THR A 18 -29.51 3.28 16.48
CA THR A 18 -29.89 2.08 15.71
C THR A 18 -29.39 2.19 14.27
N GLU A 19 -29.23 1.05 13.59
CA GLU A 19 -28.80 0.99 12.19
C GLU A 19 -29.67 1.88 11.28
N GLU A 20 -30.99 1.82 11.45
CA GLU A 20 -31.96 2.61 10.68
C GLU A 20 -31.74 4.11 10.89
N ALA A 21 -31.46 4.52 12.12
CA ALA A 21 -31.17 5.91 12.45
C ALA A 21 -29.87 6.40 11.79
N ILE A 22 -28.83 5.55 11.72
CA ILE A 22 -27.57 5.87 11.03
C ILE A 22 -27.82 6.09 9.54
N ARG A 23 -28.48 5.12 8.90
CA ARG A 23 -28.77 5.16 7.46
C ARG A 23 -29.63 6.37 7.11
N ALA A 24 -30.70 6.62 7.85
CA ALA A 24 -31.60 7.74 7.62
C ALA A 24 -30.91 9.10 7.82
N SER A 25 -30.05 9.21 8.84
CA SER A 25 -29.28 10.43 9.11
C SER A 25 -28.31 10.72 7.97
N LEU A 26 -27.52 9.72 7.55
CA LEU A 26 -26.58 9.84 6.43
C LEU A 26 -27.31 10.17 5.12
N ALA A 27 -28.37 9.44 4.78
CA ALA A 27 -29.13 9.70 3.57
C ALA A 27 -29.68 11.13 3.53
N ARG A 28 -30.22 11.63 4.65
CA ARG A 28 -30.73 13.00 4.76
C ARG A 28 -29.62 14.04 4.65
N ALA A 29 -28.50 13.82 5.34
CA ALA A 29 -27.39 14.76 5.38
C ALA A 29 -26.66 14.84 4.03
N LEU A 30 -26.58 13.74 3.29
CA LEU A 30 -25.86 13.67 2.02
C LEU A 30 -26.73 14.06 0.81
N LYS A 31 -28.06 13.94 0.89
CA LYS A 31 -29.01 14.25 -0.19
C LYS A 31 -28.78 15.61 -0.90
N PRO A 32 -28.43 16.73 -0.21
CA PRO A 32 -28.24 18.02 -0.87
C PRO A 32 -26.98 18.12 -1.75
N TYR A 33 -26.05 17.17 -1.65
CA TYR A 33 -24.70 17.30 -2.22
C TYR A 33 -24.52 16.39 -3.44
N SER A 34 -24.78 16.92 -4.63
CA SER A 34 -24.71 16.17 -5.89
C SER A 34 -23.32 15.67 -6.26
N TRP A 35 -22.26 16.39 -5.85
CA TRP A 35 -20.87 16.01 -6.11
C TRP A 35 -20.47 14.65 -5.51
N LEU A 36 -21.24 14.14 -4.54
CA LEU A 36 -21.02 12.79 -3.99
C LEU A 36 -21.22 11.68 -5.02
N GLN A 37 -21.95 11.94 -6.11
CA GLN A 37 -22.09 10.98 -7.22
C GLN A 37 -20.76 10.77 -7.97
N ASP A 38 -19.83 11.72 -7.89
CA ASP A 38 -18.50 11.59 -8.50
C ASP A 38 -17.64 10.52 -7.80
N ALA A 39 -18.07 10.01 -6.65
CA ALA A 39 -17.42 8.92 -5.94
C ALA A 39 -17.78 7.52 -6.48
N ARG A 40 -18.74 7.43 -7.42
CA ARG A 40 -19.10 6.17 -8.07
C ARG A 40 -17.87 5.51 -8.70
N ASP A 41 -17.74 4.19 -8.50
CA ASP A 41 -16.61 3.37 -8.98
C ASP A 41 -15.23 3.78 -8.46
N LYS A 42 -15.16 4.71 -7.51
CA LYS A 42 -13.95 5.11 -6.79
C LYS A 42 -13.90 4.49 -5.40
N SER A 43 -12.78 4.68 -4.72
CA SER A 43 -12.56 4.21 -3.35
C SER A 43 -12.93 5.27 -2.32
N ILE A 44 -13.57 4.87 -1.22
CA ILE A 44 -13.73 5.71 -0.03
C ILE A 44 -12.47 5.58 0.82
N TYR A 45 -11.79 6.70 1.12
CA TYR A 45 -10.66 6.69 2.04
C TYR A 45 -11.16 6.87 3.49
N ALA A 46 -11.15 5.77 4.25
CA ALA A 46 -11.58 5.75 5.65
C ALA A 46 -10.43 6.16 6.58
N VAL A 47 -10.60 7.32 7.21
CA VAL A 47 -9.67 7.89 8.20
C VAL A 47 -10.31 7.85 9.58
N GLY A 48 -9.62 7.28 10.57
CA GLY A 48 -10.04 7.35 11.97
C GLY A 48 -9.83 6.06 12.77
N GLY A 49 -9.75 6.19 14.10
CA GLY A 49 -9.39 5.07 14.98
C GLY A 49 -10.36 3.89 14.95
N THR A 50 -11.67 4.13 14.78
CA THR A 50 -12.67 3.06 14.77
C THR A 50 -12.63 2.25 13.47
N TRP A 51 -12.52 2.91 12.31
CA TRP A 51 -12.37 2.22 11.02
C TRP A 51 -11.03 1.49 10.89
N ARG A 52 -9.95 2.05 11.44
CA ARG A 52 -8.67 1.35 11.59
C ARG A 52 -8.79 0.09 12.44
N ALA A 53 -9.58 0.13 13.51
CA ALA A 53 -9.82 -1.05 14.33
C ALA A 53 -10.68 -2.11 13.61
N LEU A 54 -11.67 -1.70 12.79
CA LEU A 54 -12.42 -2.63 11.92
C LEU A 54 -11.48 -3.35 10.93
N ALA A 55 -10.53 -2.63 10.35
CA ALA A 55 -9.55 -3.21 9.45
C ALA A 55 -8.62 -4.21 10.14
N HIS A 56 -8.15 -3.90 11.37
CA HIS A 56 -7.39 -4.86 12.16
C HIS A 56 -8.19 -6.12 12.51
N LEU A 57 -9.49 -5.97 12.80
CA LEU A 57 -10.38 -7.13 12.96
C LEU A 57 -10.44 -7.95 11.67
N ASP A 58 -10.64 -7.33 10.52
CA ASP A 58 -10.71 -8.04 9.24
C ASP A 58 -9.39 -8.76 8.90
N MET A 59 -8.25 -8.11 9.10
CA MET A 59 -6.93 -8.72 8.94
C MET A 59 -6.73 -9.93 9.86
N HIS A 60 -7.23 -9.86 11.10
CA HIS A 60 -7.17 -10.97 12.05
C HIS A 60 -8.06 -12.13 11.59
N GLU A 61 -9.32 -11.85 11.23
CA GLU A 61 -10.28 -12.87 10.79
C GLU A 61 -9.84 -13.58 9.51
N THR A 62 -9.14 -12.87 8.62
CA THR A 62 -8.64 -13.42 7.35
C THR A 62 -7.22 -13.98 7.45
N SER A 63 -6.57 -13.86 8.61
CA SER A 63 -5.13 -14.16 8.77
C SER A 63 -4.29 -13.50 7.68
N HIS A 64 -4.55 -12.20 7.45
CA HIS A 64 -3.98 -11.45 6.34
C HIS A 64 -2.44 -11.53 6.36
N PRO A 65 -1.81 -11.93 5.24
CA PRO A 65 -0.37 -12.27 5.20
C PRO A 65 0.54 -11.09 5.53
N LEU A 66 0.09 -9.86 5.25
CA LEU A 66 0.84 -8.63 5.51
C LEU A 66 -0.06 -7.63 6.23
N PRO A 67 -0.15 -7.65 7.57
CA PRO A 67 -1.12 -6.85 8.35
C PRO A 67 -0.68 -5.37 8.47
N ILE A 68 -0.47 -4.72 7.32
CA ILE A 68 -0.13 -3.30 7.20
C ILE A 68 -1.40 -2.51 6.90
N LEU A 69 -1.73 -1.58 7.80
CA LEU A 69 -3.02 -0.90 7.83
C LEU A 69 -3.23 0.12 6.71
N HIS A 70 -2.17 0.87 6.35
CA HIS A 70 -2.27 1.89 5.32
C HIS A 70 -2.43 1.21 3.96
N GLN A 71 -3.36 1.72 3.14
CA GLN A 71 -3.72 1.15 1.83
C GLN A 71 -4.41 -0.21 1.90
N TYR A 72 -4.82 -0.67 3.10
CA TYR A 72 -5.64 -1.87 3.21
C TYR A 72 -7.02 -1.65 2.57
N ARG A 73 -7.41 -2.54 1.65
CA ARG A 73 -8.67 -2.45 0.93
C ARG A 73 -9.71 -3.37 1.55
N LEU A 74 -10.82 -2.80 1.99
CA LEU A 74 -12.02 -3.51 2.39
C LEU A 74 -12.99 -3.60 1.19
N PRO A 75 -13.38 -4.82 0.77
CA PRO A 75 -14.47 -5.03 -0.17
C PRO A 75 -15.78 -4.36 0.30
N PRO A 76 -16.68 -3.97 -0.62
CA PRO A 76 -17.88 -3.20 -0.27
C PRO A 76 -18.87 -3.95 0.63
N ASP A 77 -18.87 -5.28 0.62
CA ASP A 77 -19.72 -6.15 1.46
C ASP A 77 -19.13 -6.40 2.86
N ARG A 78 -17.84 -6.12 3.06
CA ARG A 78 -17.15 -6.43 4.31
C ARG A 78 -17.52 -5.59 5.53
N PRO A 79 -17.79 -4.26 5.43
CA PRO A 79 -18.06 -3.45 6.60
C PRO A 79 -19.17 -4.00 7.51
N LEU A 80 -20.34 -4.35 6.96
CA LEU A 80 -21.45 -4.90 7.76
C LEU A 80 -21.11 -6.23 8.42
N ALA A 81 -20.43 -7.13 7.70
CA ALA A 81 -19.99 -8.41 8.26
C ALA A 81 -19.09 -8.20 9.48
N LEU A 82 -18.15 -7.25 9.40
CA LEU A 82 -17.27 -6.90 10.51
C LEU A 82 -18.03 -6.25 11.68
N GLY A 83 -19.03 -5.41 11.40
CA GLY A 83 -19.92 -4.87 12.43
C GLY A 83 -20.67 -5.97 13.19
N ALA A 84 -21.18 -6.97 12.49
CA ALA A 84 -21.87 -8.11 13.09
C ALA A 84 -20.93 -9.00 13.93
N ILE A 85 -19.69 -9.21 13.47
CA ILE A 85 -18.65 -9.93 14.23
C ILE A 85 -18.32 -9.13 15.50
N ALA A 86 -18.08 -7.82 15.37
CA ALA A 86 -17.71 -6.95 16.49
C ALA A 86 -18.76 -6.93 17.61
N SER A 87 -20.04 -6.93 17.26
CA SER A 87 -21.16 -6.99 18.22
C SER A 87 -21.16 -8.26 19.09
N ARG A 88 -20.47 -9.32 18.65
CA ARG A 88 -20.40 -10.63 19.33
C ARG A 88 -19.04 -10.90 19.98
N LEU A 89 -18.11 -9.95 19.92
CA LEU A 89 -16.79 -10.09 20.52
C LEU A 89 -16.87 -9.89 22.04
N ASP A 90 -16.44 -10.90 22.79
CA ASP A 90 -16.21 -10.77 24.23
C ASP A 90 -14.80 -10.20 24.52
N LYS A 91 -14.59 -9.75 25.77
CA LYS A 91 -13.32 -9.16 26.21
C LYS A 91 -12.10 -10.06 26.01
N ARG A 92 -12.25 -11.39 26.09
CA ARG A 92 -11.13 -12.33 25.91
C ARG A 92 -10.74 -12.37 24.44
N ARG A 93 -11.71 -12.46 23.53
CA ARG A 93 -11.48 -12.45 22.07
C ARG A 93 -10.89 -11.14 21.59
N VAL A 94 -11.33 -10.00 22.13
CA VAL A 94 -10.78 -8.68 21.78
C VAL A 94 -9.27 -8.61 22.06
N LYS A 95 -8.79 -9.20 23.16
CA LYS A 95 -7.36 -9.19 23.51
C LYS A 95 -6.49 -10.00 22.55
N LEU A 96 -7.07 -10.89 21.75
CA LEU A 96 -6.35 -11.66 20.73
C LEU A 96 -6.11 -10.87 19.45
N ILE A 97 -6.87 -9.78 19.23
CA ILE A 97 -6.79 -8.98 18.01
C ILE A 97 -5.75 -7.87 18.20
N PRO A 98 -4.64 -7.86 17.43
CA PRO A 98 -3.63 -6.83 17.54
C PRO A 98 -4.21 -5.43 17.26
N ASN A 99 -3.75 -4.43 18.02
CA ASN A 99 -4.10 -3.01 17.83
C ASN A 99 -5.60 -2.66 17.98
N VAL A 100 -6.41 -3.54 18.60
CA VAL A 100 -7.82 -3.29 18.89
C VAL A 100 -8.04 -3.18 20.40
N SER A 101 -8.74 -2.12 20.84
CA SER A 101 -9.11 -1.93 22.25
C SER A 101 -10.60 -2.13 22.49
N GLU A 102 -10.98 -2.54 23.71
CA GLU A 102 -12.38 -2.76 24.09
C GLU A 102 -13.27 -1.53 23.80
N ARG A 103 -12.76 -0.32 24.05
CA ARG A 103 -13.48 0.92 23.74
C ARG A 103 -13.79 1.08 22.26
N ARG A 104 -12.91 0.62 21.37
CA ARG A 104 -13.12 0.73 19.91
C ARG A 104 -14.14 -0.30 19.44
N VAL A 105 -14.16 -1.48 20.03
CA VAL A 105 -15.11 -2.56 19.69
C VAL A 105 -16.55 -2.12 19.89
N ALA A 106 -16.86 -1.41 20.98
CA ALA A 106 -18.20 -0.87 21.22
C ALA A 106 -18.70 0.08 20.11
N ALA A 107 -17.80 0.79 19.43
CA ALA A 107 -18.13 1.74 18.36
C ALA A 107 -18.09 1.11 16.95
N MET A 108 -17.56 -0.10 16.81
CA MET A 108 -17.40 -0.76 15.50
C MET A 108 -18.72 -1.00 14.76
N PRO A 109 -19.80 -1.49 15.40
CA PRO A 109 -21.04 -1.78 14.67
C PRO A 109 -21.64 -0.54 14.01
N GLY A 110 -21.70 0.58 14.75
CA GLY A 110 -22.21 1.84 14.20
C GLY A 110 -21.31 2.40 13.09
N ALA A 111 -19.99 2.27 13.25
CA ALA A 111 -19.02 2.70 12.24
C ALA A 111 -19.06 1.85 10.96
N ALA A 112 -19.34 0.56 11.08
CA ALA A 112 -19.54 -0.38 9.98
C ALA A 112 -20.79 -0.04 9.17
N VAL A 113 -21.92 0.19 9.85
CA VAL A 113 -23.16 0.66 9.21
C VAL A 113 -22.95 1.99 8.49
N ALA A 114 -22.17 2.91 9.08
CA ALA A 114 -21.87 4.19 8.44
C ALA A 114 -21.06 4.02 7.14
N LEU A 115 -20.05 3.14 7.12
CA LEU A 115 -19.29 2.83 5.89
C LEU A 115 -20.16 2.18 4.82
N ASP A 116 -20.98 1.20 5.22
CA ASP A 116 -21.90 0.53 4.30
C ASP A 116 -22.91 1.52 3.69
N ALA A 117 -23.52 2.38 4.51
CA ALA A 117 -24.40 3.43 4.04
C ALA A 117 -23.69 4.39 3.07
N LEU A 118 -22.45 4.76 3.36
CA LEU A 118 -21.65 5.61 2.46
C LEU A 118 -21.37 4.92 1.12
N LEU A 119 -20.98 3.64 1.12
CA LEU A 119 -20.79 2.85 -0.10
C LEU A 119 -22.07 2.83 -0.95
N LEU A 120 -23.22 2.52 -0.33
CA LEU A 120 -24.51 2.48 -1.02
C LEU A 120 -24.95 3.84 -1.57
N LEU A 121 -24.80 4.91 -0.79
CA LEU A 121 -25.26 6.25 -1.19
C LEU A 121 -24.38 6.89 -2.27
N THR A 122 -23.09 6.53 -2.31
CA THR A 122 -22.12 7.10 -3.27
C THR A 122 -21.89 6.21 -4.49
N GLY A 123 -22.17 4.90 -4.40
CA GLY A 123 -21.81 3.93 -5.44
C GLY A 123 -20.30 3.66 -5.51
N ALA A 124 -19.56 3.97 -4.44
CA ALA A 124 -18.13 3.68 -4.36
C ALA A 124 -17.87 2.17 -4.41
N ARG A 125 -16.77 1.77 -5.05
CA ARG A 125 -16.41 0.37 -5.29
C ARG A 125 -15.95 -0.34 -4.03
N ASP A 126 -15.19 0.35 -3.19
CA ASP A 126 -14.51 -0.24 -2.03
C ASP A 126 -14.10 0.85 -1.02
N VAL A 127 -13.56 0.42 0.12
CA VAL A 127 -13.00 1.29 1.16
C VAL A 127 -11.51 1.05 1.28
N ILE A 128 -10.70 2.11 1.25
CA ILE A 128 -9.26 2.07 1.53
C ILE A 128 -9.01 2.68 2.91
N ILE A 129 -8.30 1.96 3.76
CA ILE A 129 -7.96 2.41 5.10
C ILE A 129 -6.72 3.29 5.06
N SER A 130 -6.82 4.48 5.66
CA SER A 130 -5.69 5.38 5.82
C SER A 130 -5.15 5.34 7.25
N ALA A 131 -3.84 5.05 7.39
CA ALA A 131 -3.15 5.23 8.66
C ALA A 131 -2.97 6.74 8.98
N HIS A 132 -2.89 7.58 7.96
CA HIS A 132 -2.76 9.03 8.05
C HIS A 132 -4.11 9.73 8.19
N GLY A 133 -4.12 10.91 8.80
CA GLY A 133 -5.32 11.74 8.93
C GLY A 133 -5.02 13.23 8.98
N VAL A 134 -5.76 13.96 9.81
CA VAL A 134 -5.71 15.43 9.86
C VAL A 134 -4.32 15.97 10.20
N ARG A 135 -3.59 15.29 11.09
CA ARG A 135 -2.24 15.72 11.49
C ARG A 135 -1.28 15.69 10.30
N GLU A 136 -1.26 14.58 9.57
CA GLU A 136 -0.41 14.43 8.39
C GLU A 136 -0.88 15.35 7.25
N GLY A 137 -2.19 15.54 7.08
CA GLY A 137 -2.73 16.51 6.13
C GLY A 137 -2.32 17.97 6.43
N LEU A 138 -2.21 18.34 7.71
CA LEU A 138 -1.71 19.65 8.11
C LEU A 138 -0.22 19.80 7.76
N LEU A 139 0.59 18.77 8.00
CA LEU A 139 2.01 18.77 7.58
C LEU A 139 2.13 18.86 6.06
N PHE A 140 1.37 18.05 5.33
CA PHE A 140 1.34 18.06 3.87
C PHE A 140 0.93 19.44 3.30
N SER A 141 0.02 20.15 3.97
CA SER A 141 -0.40 21.50 3.55
C SER A 141 0.71 22.56 3.63
N ARG A 142 1.78 22.29 4.37
CA ARG A 142 2.94 23.19 4.51
C ARG A 142 4.04 22.93 3.48
N LEU A 143 3.94 21.85 2.74
CA LEU A 143 4.88 21.52 1.66
C LEU A 143 4.71 22.49 0.49
N SER A 144 5.80 22.74 -0.22
CA SER A 144 5.80 23.48 -1.49
C SER A 144 4.90 22.78 -2.53
N PRO A 145 4.41 23.50 -3.56
CA PRO A 145 3.71 22.87 -4.68
C PRO A 145 4.52 21.74 -5.34
N GLU A 146 5.84 21.89 -5.43
CA GLU A 146 6.76 20.94 -6.02
C GLU A 146 6.82 19.64 -5.20
N GLU A 147 7.07 19.73 -3.88
CA GLU A 147 7.10 18.57 -2.99
C GLU A 147 5.76 17.82 -2.95
N ARG A 148 4.63 18.54 -3.06
CA ARG A 148 3.29 17.93 -3.09
C ARG A 148 2.99 17.21 -4.39
N ALA A 149 3.68 17.56 -5.48
CA ALA A 149 3.52 16.92 -6.78
C ALA A 149 4.38 15.65 -6.92
N GLU A 150 5.32 15.43 -6.00
CA GLU A 150 6.14 14.22 -5.99
C GLU A 150 5.32 12.96 -5.68
N ASP A 151 5.74 11.84 -6.27
CA ASP A 151 5.21 10.55 -5.90
C ASP A 151 5.73 10.16 -4.50
N PRO A 152 4.86 9.93 -3.51
CA PRO A 152 5.29 9.70 -2.13
C PRO A 152 6.10 8.42 -1.94
N LEU A 153 5.86 7.38 -2.76
CA LEU A 153 6.66 6.15 -2.71
C LEU A 153 8.06 6.43 -3.24
N LEU A 154 8.14 7.03 -4.43
CA LEU A 154 9.44 7.29 -5.06
C LEU A 154 10.27 8.31 -4.28
N ALA A 155 9.65 9.32 -3.70
CA ALA A 155 10.31 10.27 -2.81
C ALA A 155 10.93 9.55 -1.60
N ALA A 156 10.16 8.68 -0.93
CA ALA A 156 10.66 7.89 0.19
C ALA A 156 11.78 6.91 -0.22
N CYS A 157 11.61 6.21 -1.35
CA CYS A 157 12.63 5.29 -1.86
C CYS A 157 13.92 6.04 -2.28
N ARG A 158 13.82 7.26 -2.81
CA ARG A 158 15.00 8.10 -3.10
C ARG A 158 15.73 8.51 -1.84
N GLN A 159 15.00 8.88 -0.80
CA GLN A 159 15.60 9.21 0.49
C GLN A 159 16.36 7.99 1.05
N GLU A 160 15.70 6.83 1.13
CA GLU A 160 16.31 5.58 1.59
C GLU A 160 17.55 5.23 0.76
N ALA A 161 17.44 5.30 -0.57
CA ALA A 161 18.55 5.00 -1.46
C ALA A 161 19.73 5.98 -1.26
N GLY A 162 19.46 7.24 -0.94
CA GLY A 162 20.47 8.25 -0.62
C GLY A 162 21.23 7.97 0.67
N GLU A 163 20.59 7.36 1.67
CA GLU A 163 21.21 7.04 2.96
C GLU A 163 21.96 5.69 2.92
N GLU A 164 21.40 4.70 2.21
CA GLU A 164 21.85 3.31 2.31
C GLU A 164 22.69 2.79 1.13
N SER A 165 22.53 3.32 -0.09
CA SER A 165 23.17 2.73 -1.29
C SER A 165 24.69 2.95 -1.36
N ARG A 166 25.43 2.07 -2.05
CA ARG A 166 26.88 2.22 -2.30
C ARG A 166 27.18 3.46 -3.13
N PHE A 167 26.38 3.64 -4.17
CA PHE A 167 26.47 4.73 -5.11
C PHE A 167 25.20 5.56 -4.98
N HIS A 168 25.28 6.59 -4.13
CA HIS A 168 24.24 7.62 -3.97
C HIS A 168 23.67 7.98 -5.35
N SER A 169 22.33 7.95 -5.51
CA SER A 169 21.60 8.28 -6.74
C SER A 169 21.71 7.33 -7.95
N ASN A 170 22.08 6.05 -7.77
CA ASN A 170 22.13 5.11 -8.91
C ASN A 170 20.75 4.67 -9.43
N GLY A 171 19.71 4.69 -8.58
CA GLY A 171 18.42 4.10 -8.92
C GLY A 171 17.65 4.79 -10.05
N ASP A 172 17.65 6.14 -10.10
CA ASP A 172 17.03 6.87 -11.22
C ASP A 172 17.78 6.59 -12.54
N ARG A 173 19.12 6.51 -12.51
CA ARG A 173 19.92 6.14 -13.70
C ARG A 173 19.68 4.71 -14.14
N LEU A 174 19.54 3.80 -13.18
CA LEU A 174 19.19 2.41 -13.44
C LEU A 174 17.81 2.33 -14.11
N MET A 175 16.85 3.11 -13.61
CA MET A 175 15.53 3.23 -14.22
C MET A 175 15.63 3.70 -15.67
N ASP A 176 16.33 4.80 -15.94
CA ASP A 176 16.52 5.34 -17.30
C ASP A 176 17.17 4.32 -18.25
N TRP A 177 18.09 3.50 -17.73
CA TRP A 177 18.80 2.51 -18.52
C TRP A 177 17.96 1.26 -18.80
N LEU A 178 17.16 0.82 -17.84
CA LEU A 178 16.23 -0.30 -18.00
C LEU A 178 15.00 0.08 -18.81
N ASP A 179 14.62 1.35 -18.82
CA ASP A 179 13.35 1.78 -19.39
C ASP A 179 13.09 1.34 -20.84
N PRO A 180 14.07 1.44 -21.75
CA PRO A 180 13.89 1.00 -23.14
C PRO A 180 13.66 -0.51 -23.31
N VAL A 181 13.77 -1.32 -22.25
CA VAL A 181 13.47 -2.77 -22.26
C VAL A 181 11.98 -3.04 -22.03
N PHE A 182 11.24 -2.11 -21.43
CA PHE A 182 9.85 -2.30 -20.97
C PHE A 182 8.81 -1.42 -21.72
N VAL A 183 9.15 -0.93 -22.91
CA VAL A 183 8.42 0.15 -23.62
C VAL A 183 7.05 -0.23 -24.18
N GLU A 184 6.75 -1.50 -24.44
CA GLU A 184 5.49 -1.91 -25.06
C GLU A 184 4.48 -2.40 -24.02
N GLY A 185 3.45 -1.60 -23.77
CA GLY A 185 2.24 -2.01 -23.04
C GLY A 185 2.38 -2.13 -21.51
N GLU A 186 3.48 -1.67 -20.90
CA GLU A 186 3.65 -1.67 -19.45
C GLU A 186 2.63 -0.73 -18.76
N ASP A 187 1.97 -1.24 -17.73
CA ASP A 187 1.07 -0.44 -16.89
C ASP A 187 1.88 0.68 -16.19
N PRO A 188 1.44 1.95 -16.23
CA PRO A 188 2.08 3.04 -15.48
C PRO A 188 2.29 2.76 -13.98
N LEU A 189 1.42 1.97 -13.34
CA LEU A 189 1.57 1.55 -11.94
C LEU A 189 2.72 0.55 -11.76
N ASP A 190 2.85 -0.39 -12.68
CA ASP A 190 3.95 -1.36 -12.71
C ASP A 190 5.28 -0.67 -13.00
N ARG A 191 5.29 0.28 -13.95
CA ARG A 191 6.43 1.16 -14.21
C ARG A 191 6.88 1.89 -12.94
N ARG A 192 5.93 2.48 -12.20
CA ARG A 192 6.20 3.20 -10.94
C ARG A 192 6.83 2.26 -9.91
N LEU A 193 6.31 1.04 -9.78
CA LEU A 193 6.83 0.06 -8.84
C LEU A 193 8.23 -0.47 -9.26
N ARG A 194 8.46 -0.64 -10.56
CA ARG A 194 9.80 -0.93 -11.11
C ARG A 194 10.80 0.17 -10.81
N HIS A 195 10.39 1.44 -10.86
CA HIS A 195 11.25 2.56 -10.45
C HIS A 195 11.60 2.48 -8.97
N ALA A 196 10.64 2.18 -8.09
CA ALA A 196 10.91 1.91 -6.67
C ALA A 196 11.90 0.75 -6.49
N ALA A 197 11.77 -0.34 -7.26
CA ALA A 197 12.71 -1.45 -7.24
C ALA A 197 14.11 -1.04 -7.70
N CYS A 198 14.24 -0.17 -8.71
CA CYS A 198 15.52 0.36 -9.16
C CYS A 198 16.20 1.20 -8.06
N LEU A 199 15.43 2.08 -7.40
CA LEU A 199 15.88 2.90 -6.28
C LEU A 199 16.38 2.04 -5.11
N LEU A 200 15.64 1.00 -4.76
CA LEU A 200 15.96 0.14 -3.62
C LEU A 200 16.91 -1.02 -3.96
N SER A 201 17.32 -1.19 -5.22
CA SER A 201 18.11 -2.35 -5.68
C SER A 201 19.49 -2.50 -5.02
N ASP A 202 19.97 -1.46 -4.33
CA ASP A 202 21.28 -1.43 -3.70
C ASP A 202 21.25 -1.24 -2.17
N VAL A 203 20.07 -1.10 -1.54
CA VAL A 203 19.99 -0.72 -0.11
C VAL A 203 20.47 -1.81 0.86
N ALA A 204 20.43 -3.09 0.46
CA ALA A 204 20.84 -4.20 1.32
C ALA A 204 22.34 -4.55 1.24
N TRP A 205 23.14 -3.78 0.49
CA TRP A 205 24.53 -4.14 0.17
C TRP A 205 25.45 -4.30 1.40
N ARG A 206 25.20 -3.52 2.47
CA ARG A 206 25.97 -3.57 3.73
C ARG A 206 25.77 -4.88 4.49
N GLY A 207 24.72 -5.63 4.16
CA GLY A 207 24.47 -6.95 4.72
C GLY A 207 25.55 -7.96 4.35
N HIS A 208 25.69 -8.98 5.20
CA HIS A 208 26.46 -10.18 4.88
C HIS A 208 25.97 -10.76 3.54
N PRO A 209 26.86 -11.17 2.62
CA PRO A 209 26.49 -11.62 1.27
C PRO A 209 25.33 -12.62 1.24
N ASP A 210 25.37 -13.62 2.12
CA ASP A 210 24.38 -14.70 2.21
C ASP A 210 22.98 -14.26 2.67
N PHE A 211 22.84 -13.03 3.20
CA PHE A 211 21.59 -12.52 3.78
C PHE A 211 21.08 -11.24 3.11
N ARG A 212 21.68 -10.83 1.98
CA ARG A 212 21.29 -9.57 1.32
C ARG A 212 19.89 -9.64 0.73
N ALA A 213 19.50 -10.80 0.18
CA ALA A 213 18.18 -11.00 -0.39
C ALA A 213 17.09 -10.86 0.69
N GLU A 214 17.28 -11.50 1.85
CA GLU A 214 16.40 -11.41 3.01
C GLU A 214 16.31 -9.98 3.55
N ARG A 215 17.45 -9.28 3.66
CA ARG A 215 17.45 -7.88 4.10
C ARG A 215 16.72 -6.96 3.13
N ALA A 216 16.86 -7.20 1.82
CA ALA A 216 16.16 -6.40 0.82
C ALA A 216 14.64 -6.69 0.83
N LEU A 217 14.26 -7.94 1.08
CA LEU A 217 12.87 -8.33 1.29
C LEU A 217 12.27 -7.68 2.53
N ASP A 218 12.98 -7.68 3.65
CA ASP A 218 12.53 -7.02 4.88
C ASP A 218 12.32 -5.52 4.66
N ALA A 219 13.27 -4.84 4.01
CA ALA A 219 13.16 -3.41 3.71
C ALA A 219 11.96 -3.09 2.81
N SER A 220 11.68 -3.93 1.81
CA SER A 220 10.55 -3.71 0.88
C SER A 220 9.19 -4.08 1.48
N LEU A 221 9.07 -5.21 2.18
CA LEU A 221 7.81 -5.64 2.79
C LEU A 221 7.45 -4.79 4.00
N TYR A 222 8.40 -4.60 4.92
CA TYR A 222 8.15 -4.02 6.25
C TYR A 222 8.59 -2.55 6.38
N GLY A 223 9.22 -1.99 5.35
CA GLY A 223 9.56 -0.56 5.30
C GLY A 223 8.33 0.35 5.39
N ASN A 224 8.54 1.56 5.90
CA ASN A 224 7.47 2.53 6.14
C ASN A 224 7.09 3.29 4.86
N TRP A 225 6.72 2.55 3.82
CA TRP A 225 6.32 3.09 2.52
C TRP A 225 4.89 3.63 2.50
N VAL A 226 4.69 4.74 1.80
CA VAL A 226 3.39 5.41 1.64
C VAL A 226 2.96 5.37 0.17
N GLY A 227 1.66 5.25 -0.09
CA GLY A 227 1.15 5.15 -1.45
C GLY A 227 1.50 3.82 -2.12
N ILE A 228 1.57 2.74 -1.35
CA ILE A 228 1.80 1.38 -1.83
C ILE A 228 0.93 0.40 -1.03
N ASP A 229 0.28 -0.53 -1.72
CA ASP A 229 -0.57 -1.56 -1.12
C ASP A 229 0.18 -2.88 -0.85
N ALA A 230 -0.53 -3.89 -0.32
CA ALA A 230 0.08 -5.17 0.03
C ALA A 230 0.55 -5.99 -1.19
N ARG A 231 -0.17 -5.91 -2.32
CA ARG A 231 0.22 -6.56 -3.59
C ARG A 231 1.51 -5.93 -4.10
N GLU A 232 1.54 -4.61 -4.18
CA GLU A 232 2.69 -3.85 -4.66
C GLU A 232 3.92 -4.05 -3.75
N ARG A 233 3.74 -4.08 -2.42
CA ARG A 233 4.82 -4.41 -1.46
C ARG A 233 5.39 -5.81 -1.73
N MET A 234 4.52 -6.80 -1.96
CA MET A 234 4.95 -8.16 -2.25
C MET A 234 5.72 -8.25 -3.57
N MET A 235 5.22 -7.61 -4.63
CA MET A 235 5.92 -7.54 -5.92
C MET A 235 7.30 -6.87 -5.78
N LEU A 236 7.38 -5.74 -5.06
CA LEU A 236 8.64 -5.07 -4.77
C LEU A 236 9.59 -5.99 -3.99
N GLY A 237 9.08 -6.73 -3.00
CA GLY A 237 9.88 -7.67 -2.22
C GLY A 237 10.42 -8.84 -3.02
N ILE A 238 9.61 -9.44 -3.89
CA ILE A 238 10.08 -10.47 -4.81
C ILE A 238 11.14 -9.92 -5.77
N ALA A 239 10.93 -8.72 -6.31
CA ALA A 239 11.89 -8.09 -7.21
C ALA A 239 13.25 -7.88 -6.52
N LEU A 240 13.26 -7.32 -5.30
CA LEU A 240 14.49 -7.07 -4.57
C LEU A 240 15.17 -8.37 -4.09
N PHE A 241 14.41 -9.38 -3.67
CA PHE A 241 14.97 -10.68 -3.29
C PHE A 241 15.71 -11.33 -4.46
N VAL A 242 15.09 -11.33 -5.65
CA VAL A 242 15.70 -11.86 -6.89
C VAL A 242 16.86 -11.00 -7.37
N CYS A 243 16.79 -9.67 -7.19
CA CYS A 243 17.88 -8.74 -7.53
C CYS A 243 19.21 -9.10 -6.84
N TYR A 244 19.14 -9.62 -5.60
CA TYR A 244 20.30 -10.10 -4.85
C TYR A 244 20.66 -11.57 -5.11
N GLY A 245 20.06 -12.20 -6.13
CA GLY A 245 20.34 -13.59 -6.53
C GLY A 245 19.63 -14.64 -5.66
N GLY A 246 18.70 -14.23 -4.81
CA GLY A 246 17.93 -15.14 -3.97
C GLY A 246 16.90 -15.92 -4.79
N ALA A 247 16.72 -17.21 -4.47
CA ALA A 247 15.59 -18.02 -4.92
C ALA A 247 14.47 -17.96 -3.86
N PRO A 248 13.31 -17.31 -4.13
CA PRO A 248 12.26 -17.15 -3.13
C PRO A 248 11.85 -18.48 -2.49
N PRO A 249 11.89 -18.62 -1.15
CA PRO A 249 11.50 -19.85 -0.48
C PRO A 249 9.99 -20.10 -0.61
N VAL A 250 9.57 -21.37 -0.48
CA VAL A 250 8.16 -21.79 -0.61
C VAL A 250 7.23 -20.96 0.28
N ALA A 251 7.60 -20.71 1.54
CA ALA A 251 6.79 -19.91 2.46
C ALA A 251 6.55 -18.48 1.97
N LEU A 252 7.52 -17.86 1.30
CA LEU A 252 7.35 -16.53 0.70
C LEU A 252 6.43 -16.60 -0.52
N LEU A 253 6.55 -17.64 -1.34
CA LEU A 253 5.66 -17.84 -2.49
C LEU A 253 4.22 -18.12 -2.06
N ASP A 254 4.00 -18.88 -0.98
CA ASP A 254 2.67 -19.14 -0.41
C ASP A 254 2.04 -17.85 0.13
N MET A 255 2.85 -16.99 0.76
CA MET A 255 2.42 -15.65 1.17
C MET A 255 2.05 -14.79 -0.04
N ALA A 256 2.90 -14.82 -1.08
CA ALA A 256 2.72 -14.03 -2.27
C ALA A 256 1.48 -14.45 -3.08
N ALA A 257 1.18 -15.74 -3.15
CA ALA A 257 0.00 -16.28 -3.83
C ALA A 257 -1.33 -15.81 -3.23
N LYS A 258 -1.33 -15.31 -1.98
CA LYS A 258 -2.51 -14.70 -1.34
C LYS A 258 -2.71 -13.23 -1.71
N LEU A 259 -1.68 -12.57 -2.24
CA LEU A 259 -1.66 -11.12 -2.49
C LEU A 259 -1.52 -10.76 -3.98
N CYS A 260 -0.90 -11.64 -4.76
CA CYS A 260 -0.46 -11.40 -6.13
C CYS A 260 -0.97 -12.50 -7.05
N THR A 261 -1.24 -12.13 -8.30
CA THR A 261 -1.47 -13.10 -9.37
C THR A 261 -0.15 -13.76 -9.81
N PRO A 262 -0.19 -14.90 -10.53
CA PRO A 262 1.02 -15.48 -11.12
C PRO A 262 1.77 -14.51 -12.05
N ASP A 263 1.04 -13.69 -12.81
CA ASP A 263 1.61 -12.71 -13.73
C ASP A 263 2.34 -11.59 -12.96
N ASP A 264 1.76 -11.10 -11.86
CA ASP A 264 2.42 -10.14 -10.96
C ASP A 264 3.78 -10.64 -10.48
N LEU A 265 3.85 -11.92 -10.08
CA LEU A 265 5.08 -12.53 -9.59
C LEU A 265 6.12 -12.71 -10.70
N GLN A 266 5.67 -13.01 -11.91
CA GLN A 266 6.55 -13.14 -13.07
C GLN A 266 7.13 -11.78 -13.49
N ILE A 267 6.31 -10.73 -13.47
CA ILE A 267 6.71 -9.35 -13.70
C ILE A 267 7.74 -8.92 -12.65
N ALA A 268 7.43 -9.12 -11.35
CA ALA A 268 8.33 -8.80 -10.26
C ALA A 268 9.70 -9.51 -10.36
N ARG A 269 9.71 -10.80 -10.69
CA ARG A 269 10.95 -11.55 -10.94
C ARG A 269 11.75 -10.94 -12.08
N THR A 270 11.08 -10.55 -13.17
CA THR A 270 11.72 -9.93 -14.34
C THR A 270 12.41 -8.63 -13.94
N TRP A 271 11.75 -7.77 -13.15
CA TRP A 271 12.39 -6.57 -12.60
C TRP A 271 13.63 -6.91 -11.78
N GLY A 272 13.52 -7.88 -10.87
CA GLY A 272 14.63 -8.32 -10.03
C GLY A 272 15.85 -8.78 -10.83
N TRP A 273 15.64 -9.66 -11.81
CA TRP A 273 16.71 -10.13 -12.70
C TRP A 273 17.38 -8.98 -13.45
N ARG A 274 16.60 -8.05 -14.01
CA ARG A 274 17.13 -6.93 -14.78
C ARG A 274 17.90 -5.95 -13.90
N CYS A 275 17.40 -5.63 -12.69
CA CYS A 275 18.12 -4.80 -11.72
C CYS A 275 19.43 -5.48 -11.25
N GLY A 276 19.38 -6.76 -10.90
CA GLY A 276 20.55 -7.51 -10.45
C GLY A 276 21.64 -7.59 -11.53
N TRP A 277 21.24 -7.87 -12.78
CA TRP A 277 22.13 -7.90 -13.92
C TRP A 277 22.77 -6.53 -14.20
N ALA A 278 21.98 -5.46 -14.15
CA ALA A 278 22.47 -4.10 -14.33
C ALA A 278 23.52 -3.72 -13.27
N ASN A 279 23.23 -4.02 -12.00
CA ASN A 279 24.13 -3.75 -10.88
C ASN A 279 25.43 -4.54 -11.00
N ALA A 280 25.38 -5.80 -11.45
CA ALA A 280 26.56 -6.60 -11.74
C ALA A 280 27.41 -6.00 -12.89
N CYS A 281 26.76 -5.54 -13.97
CA CYS A 281 27.45 -4.86 -15.08
C CYS A 281 28.13 -3.56 -14.64
N ALA A 282 27.46 -2.78 -13.79
CA ALA A 282 28.02 -1.54 -13.23
C ALA A 282 29.26 -1.82 -12.35
N ALA A 283 29.21 -2.88 -11.52
CA ALA A 283 30.33 -3.29 -10.69
C ALA A 283 31.53 -3.82 -11.50
N ALA A 284 31.27 -4.51 -12.62
CA ALA A 284 32.32 -5.07 -13.47
C ALA A 284 33.07 -4.01 -14.31
N ARG A 285 32.48 -2.84 -14.59
CA ARG A 285 33.09 -1.79 -15.42
C ARG A 285 32.59 -0.38 -15.06
N PHE A 286 33.39 0.40 -14.33
CA PHE A 286 33.15 1.84 -14.04
C PHE A 286 32.92 2.74 -15.29
N ARG A 287 33.12 2.25 -16.52
CA ARG A 287 32.98 3.01 -17.78
C ARG A 287 31.78 2.63 -18.67
N CYS A 288 30.94 1.66 -18.28
CA CYS A 288 29.95 1.07 -19.20
C CYS A 288 28.61 1.82 -19.33
N TRP A 289 28.31 2.81 -18.48
CA TRP A 289 27.06 3.56 -18.52
C TRP A 289 26.78 4.31 -19.84
N ARG A 290 27.78 4.47 -20.73
CA ARG A 290 27.64 5.13 -22.04
C ARG A 290 27.31 4.20 -23.21
N ALA A 291 27.32 2.88 -23.03
CA ALA A 291 27.18 1.96 -24.15
C ALA A 291 25.73 1.47 -24.34
N ARG A 292 25.01 2.07 -25.30
CA ARG A 292 23.72 1.55 -25.84
C ARG A 292 23.79 0.08 -26.27
N ARG A 293 24.99 -0.50 -26.42
CA ARG A 293 25.22 -1.91 -26.79
C ARG A 293 24.89 -2.93 -25.69
N CYS A 294 24.81 -2.55 -24.42
CA CYS A 294 24.42 -3.51 -23.36
C CYS A 294 22.90 -3.80 -23.37
N ILE A 295 22.07 -2.86 -23.83
CA ILE A 295 20.60 -3.01 -23.88
C ILE A 295 20.19 -4.21 -24.75
N ALA A 296 20.92 -4.51 -25.82
CA ALA A 296 20.63 -5.64 -26.71
C ALA A 296 20.83 -7.02 -26.05
N MET A 297 21.68 -7.14 -25.02
CA MET A 297 21.82 -8.38 -24.24
C MET A 297 20.74 -8.53 -23.15
N ALA A 298 20.05 -7.44 -22.82
CA ALA A 298 18.95 -7.40 -21.86
C ALA A 298 17.57 -7.62 -22.52
N ALA A 299 17.51 -7.83 -23.83
CA ALA A 299 16.26 -8.08 -24.57
C ALA A 299 16.05 -9.57 -24.89
N VAL A 300 16.95 -10.44 -24.43
CA VAL A 300 16.85 -11.90 -24.44
C VAL A 300 16.62 -12.38 -23.00
#